data_AF-A0A967JW54-F1
#
_entry.id   AF-A0A967JW54-F1
#
_cell.length_a   1.000
_cell.length_b   1.000
_cell.length_c   1.000
_cell.angle_alpha   90.00
_cell.angle_beta   90.00
_cell.angle_gamma   90.00
#
_symmetry.space_group_name_H-M   'P 1'
#
loop_
_entity.id
_entity.type
_entity.pdbx_description
1 polymer ?
#
loop_
_entity_poly.entity_id
_entity_poly.type
_entity_poly.pdbx_seq_one_letter_code
_entity_poly.pdbx_strand_id
1 'polypeptide(L)' 'TVLFVGTKKQAQAAVREAAEAAGMPYVNHRWLGGMLTNFQTIHKRILYMLELERMDTSGEMEALPKKERLRL' A
#
# COMPACT_ATOMS: atom_id res chain seq x y z
N THR A 1 8.21 -6.49 15.96
CA THR A 1 7.77 -5.51 14.94
C THR A 1 6.81 -4.53 15.58
N VAL A 2 7.04 -3.23 15.40
CA VAL A 2 6.16 -2.15 15.88
C VAL A 2 5.59 -1.43 14.67
N LEU A 3 4.28 -1.15 14.66
CA LEU A 3 3.63 -0.42 13.57
C LEU A 3 3.45 1.05 13.96
N PHE A 4 4.04 1.95 13.19
CA PHE A 4 3.88 3.39 13.40
C PHE A 4 2.63 3.89 12.65
N VAL A 5 1.77 4.67 13.29
CA VAL A 5 0.54 5.17 12.68
C VAL A 5 0.37 6.65 12.93
N GLY A 6 0.21 7.43 11.86
CA GLY A 6 -0.08 8.86 11.95
C GLY A 6 -0.62 9.42 10.65
N THR A 7 -1.94 9.63 10.59
CA THR A 7 -2.67 10.01 9.37
C THR A 7 -2.90 11.51 9.24
N LYS A 8 -2.61 12.28 10.29
CA LYS A 8 -2.72 13.75 10.29
C LYS A 8 -1.62 14.33 9.39
N LYS A 9 -1.95 15.33 8.57
CA LYS A 9 -1.00 16.00 7.64
C LYS A 9 0.32 16.39 8.31
N GLN A 10 0.26 16.90 9.54
CA GLN A 10 1.43 17.32 10.32
C GLN A 10 2.30 16.16 10.77
N ALA A 11 1.73 14.96 10.90
CA ALA A 11 2.41 13.77 11.41
C ALA A 11 2.94 12.86 10.30
N GLN A 12 2.52 13.02 9.05
CA GLN A 12 2.81 12.05 7.98
C GLN A 12 4.31 11.90 7.69
N ALA A 13 5.02 13.04 7.64
CA ALA A 13 6.45 13.08 7.39
C ALA A 13 7.22 12.49 8.58
N ALA A 14 6.94 12.97 9.79
CA ALA A 14 7.60 12.52 11.01
C ALA A 14 7.43 11.01 11.27
N VAL A 15 6.22 10.48 11.04
CA VAL A 15 5.95 9.04 11.20
C VAL A 15 6.71 8.20 10.18
N ARG A 16 6.77 8.64 8.92
CA ARG A 16 7.55 7.95 7.88
C ARG A 16 9.02 7.93 8.23
N GLU A 17 9.61 9.10 8.50
CA GLU A 17 11.05 9.24 8.77
C GLU A 17 11.48 8.41 9.98
N ALA A 18 10.71 8.45 11.07
CA ALA A 18 11.01 7.68 12.27
C ALA A 18 10.91 6.16 12.03
N ALA A 19 9.91 5.71 11.27
CA ALA A 19 9.71 4.30 10.98
C ALA A 19 10.76 3.75 10.01
N GLU A 20 11.13 4.51 8.97
CA GLU A 20 12.22 4.18 8.05
C GLU A 20 13.55 4.10 8.78
N ALA A 21 13.87 5.07 9.65
CA ALA A 21 15.08 5.05 10.47
C ALA A 21 15.14 3.85 11.43
N ALA A 22 13.99 3.41 11.94
CA ALA A 22 13.87 2.23 12.81
C ALA A 22 13.75 0.90 12.05
N GLY A 23 13.62 0.92 10.71
CA GLY A 23 13.38 -0.28 9.89
C GLY A 23 12.04 -0.97 10.20
N MET A 24 11.02 -0.20 10.59
CA MET A 24 9.71 -0.70 11.01
C MET A 24 8.59 -0.26 10.06
N PRO A 25 7.49 -1.03 9.96
CA PRO A 25 6.37 -0.66 9.10
C PRO A 25 5.61 0.57 9.63
N TYR A 26 4.98 1.32 8.71
CA TYR A 26 4.19 2.50 9.06
C TYR A 26 2.93 2.69 8.19
N VAL A 27 1.96 3.43 8.72
CA VAL A 27 0.79 3.95 8.01
C VAL A 27 0.69 5.45 8.25
N ASN A 28 1.01 6.25 7.23
CA ASN A 28 0.97 7.71 7.29
C ASN A 28 -0.15 8.34 6.46
N HIS A 29 -0.91 7.56 5.68
CA HIS A 29 -2.04 8.04 4.88
C HIS A 29 -3.37 7.71 5.54
N ARG A 30 -4.14 6.76 4.99
CA ARG A 30 -5.44 6.35 5.51
C ARG A 30 -5.31 5.01 6.23
N TRP A 31 -5.79 4.98 7.47
CA TRP A 31 -6.02 3.72 8.18
C TRP A 31 -7.34 3.12 7.71
N LEU A 32 -7.28 1.92 7.12
CA LEU A 32 -8.49 1.18 6.74
C LEU A 32 -8.96 0.35 7.94
N GLY A 33 -10.25 0.42 8.25
CA GLY A 33 -10.85 -0.47 9.25
C GLY A 33 -10.59 -1.93 8.87
N GLY A 34 -10.16 -2.75 9.82
CA GLY A 34 -9.82 -4.15 9.55
C GLY A 34 -8.34 -4.41 9.21
N MET A 35 -7.46 -3.39 9.16
CA MET A 35 -6.02 -3.58 8.88
C MET A 35 -5.34 -4.63 9.77
N LEU A 36 -5.72 -4.70 11.05
CA LEU A 36 -5.21 -5.72 11.99
C LEU A 36 -6.21 -6.84 12.26
N THR A 37 -7.51 -6.53 12.35
CA THR A 37 -8.53 -7.51 12.73
C THR A 37 -9.01 -8.39 11.59
N ASN A 38 -8.86 -7.95 10.33
CA ASN A 38 -9.16 -8.72 9.12
C ASN A 38 -7.93 -8.75 8.20
N PHE A 39 -6.81 -9.23 8.74
CA PHE A 39 -5.56 -9.27 8.02
C PHE A 39 -5.60 -10.18 6.78
N GLN A 40 -6.37 -11.28 6.80
CA GLN A 40 -6.51 -12.17 5.65
C GLN A 40 -7.02 -11.44 4.39
N THR A 41 -8.01 -10.55 4.56
CA THR A 41 -8.56 -9.79 3.43
C THR A 41 -7.59 -8.70 2.97
N ILE A 42 -6.95 -8.01 3.93
CA ILE A 42 -5.98 -6.97 3.64
C ILE A 42 -4.76 -7.54 2.92
N HIS A 43 -4.28 -8.70 3.35
CA HIS A 43 -3.16 -9.41 2.70
C HIS A 43 -3.47 -9.76 1.25
N LYS A 44 -4.70 -10.24 0.95
CA LYS A 44 -5.12 -10.46 -0.44
C LYS A 44 -5.06 -9.20 -1.30
N ARG A 45 -5.39 -8.03 -0.73
CA ARG A 45 -5.28 -6.74 -1.43
C ARG A 45 -3.82 -6.34 -1.65
N ILE A 46 -2.92 -6.65 -0.73
CA ILE A 46 -1.48 -6.43 -0.90
C ILE A 46 -0.93 -7.32 -2.04
N LEU A 47 -1.32 -8.60 -2.08
CA LEU A 47 -0.90 -9.49 -3.18
C LEU A 47 -1.40 -9.01 -4.54
N TYR A 48 -2.64 -8.56 -4.60
CA TYR A 48 -3.20 -7.98 -5.82
C TYR A 48 -2.44 -6.71 -6.26
N MET A 49 -2.04 -5.86 -5.32
CA MET A 49 -1.20 -4.69 -5.62
C MET A 49 0.15 -5.09 -6.23
N LEU A 50 0.82 -6.09 -5.65
CA LEU A 50 2.10 -6.59 -6.17
C LEU A 50 1.95 -7.23 -7.57
N GLU A 51 0.82 -7.89 -7.82
CA GLU A 51 0.50 -8.40 -9.15
C GLU A 51 0.34 -7.28 -10.19
N LEU A 52 -0.34 -6.19 -9.83
CA LEU A 52 -0.46 -5.01 -10.69
C LEU A 52 0.90 -4.35 -10.97
N GLU A 53 1.75 -4.19 -9.96
CA GLU A 53 3.11 -3.67 -10.14
C GLU A 53 3.96 -4.56 -11.08
N ARG A 54 3.80 -5.89 -10.98
CA ARG A 54 4.45 -6.83 -11.89
C ARG A 54 3.93 -6.70 -13.32
N MET A 55 2.62 -6.58 -13.51
CA MET A 55 2.00 -6.41 -14.83
C MET A 55 2.43 -5.09 -15.49
N ASP A 56 2.61 -4.03 -14.70
CA ASP A 56 3.11 -2.74 -15.17
C ASP A 56 4.58 -2.85 -15.60
N THR A 57 5.43 -3.43 -14.75
CA THR A 57 6.87 -3.60 -15.02
C THR A 57 7.16 -4.53 -16.21
N SER A 58 6.32 -5.55 -16.43
CA SER A 58 6.46 -6.51 -17.54
C SER A 58 5.88 -5.99 -18.87
N GLY A 59 5.17 -4.86 -18.88
CA GLY A 59 4.52 -4.30 -20.07
C GLY A 59 3.23 -5.03 -20.48
N GLU A 60 2.79 -6.05 -19.73
CA GLU A 60 1.51 -6.75 -19.98
C GLU A 60 0.32 -5.78 -19.93
N MET A 61 0.42 -4.72 -19.12
CA MET A 61 -0.60 -3.68 -19.01
C MET A 61 -0.81 -2.89 -20.31
N GLU A 62 0.19 -2.79 -21.18
CA GLU A 62 0.08 -2.08 -22.46
C GLU A 62 -0.72 -2.86 -23.51
N ALA A 63 -0.75 -4.18 -23.39
CA ALA A 63 -1.54 -5.06 -24.25
C ALA A 63 -3.05 -4.99 -23.95
N LEU A 64 -3.44 -4.42 -22.80
CA LEU A 64 -4.83 -4.30 -22.40
C LEU A 64 -5.56 -3.17 -23.15
N PRO A 65 -6.85 -3.35 -23.49
CA PRO A 65 -7.68 -2.28 -24.01
C PRO A 65 -7.66 -1.04 -23.09
N LYS A 66 -7.68 0.17 -23.68
CA LYS A 66 -7.61 1.45 -22.93
C LYS A 66 -8.64 1.54 -21.80
N LYS A 67 -9.84 0.98 -21.99
CA LYS A 67 -10.90 0.98 -20.97
C LYS A 67 -10.57 0.10 -19.76
N GLU A 68 -9.93 -1.03 -19.97
CA GLU A 68 -9.58 -1.98 -18.91
C GLU A 68 -8.40 -1.46 -18.11
N ARG A 69 -7.40 -0.93 -18.80
CA ARG A 69 -6.25 -0.26 -18.17
C ARG A 69 -6.63 0.91 -17.27
N LEU A 70 -7.66 1.69 -17.60
CA LEU A 70 -8.12 2.81 -16.76
C LEU A 70 -8.75 2.35 -15.42
N ARG A 71 -9.21 1.10 -15.33
CA ARG A 71 -9.91 0.57 -14.16
C ARG A 71 -8.98 -0.18 -13.19
N LEU A 72 -7.76 -0.47 -13.62
CA LEU A 72 -6.72 -1.13 -12.84
C LEU A 72 -5.89 -0.06 -12.12
#